data_AF-A0AAE3K9D7-F1
#
_entry.id   AF-A0AAE3K9D7-F1
#
_cell.length_a   1.000
_cell.length_b   1.000
_cell.length_c   1.000
_cell.angle_alpha   90.00
_cell.angle_beta   90.00
_cell.angle_gamma   90.00
#
_symmetry.space_group_name_H-M   'P 1'
#
loop_
_entity.id
_entity.type
_entity.pdbx_description
1 polymer ?
#
loop_
_entity_poly.entity_id
_entity_poly.type
_entity_poly.pdbx_seq_one_letter_code
_entity_poly.pdbx_strand_id
1 'polypeptide(L)'
;MTTWVQSPREGRDRGPAGMARAWAGTLVAPRSFFSEGVAPGDQEPGLTFIVTVAVIYTIGTLAVSPLSILGEDGWFPILGDSIALSGFLVVLLTAVFIAPLGLHLVAAIQTVILMLTVDDRAGVSETVQVIAYATAPCALAWIPFSPIQLFVVGYAVVLLVIGLSTVHTISTRLAAVVGFLPATIVFGWAFGGTAAATATIELLGV
;
A
#
# COMPACT_ATOMS: atom_id res chain seq x y z
N MET A 1 -1.42 -8.36 37.76
CA MET A 1 -2.76 -7.93 37.30
C MET A 1 -2.67 -7.83 35.78
N THR A 2 -3.17 -8.81 35.05
CA THR A 2 -3.21 -8.76 33.59
C THR A 2 -4.49 -8.03 33.20
N THR A 3 -4.36 -6.76 32.85
CA THR A 3 -5.51 -5.99 32.36
C THR A 3 -5.86 -6.54 30.98
N TRP A 4 -6.96 -7.28 30.89
CA TRP A 4 -7.54 -7.68 29.63
C TRP A 4 -8.01 -6.42 28.89
N VAL A 5 -7.25 -6.02 27.88
CA VAL A 5 -7.62 -4.91 27.00
C VAL A 5 -8.90 -5.32 26.28
N GLN A 6 -9.98 -4.59 26.56
CA GLN A 6 -11.22 -4.74 25.82
C GLN A 6 -10.95 -4.50 24.36
N SER A 7 -11.68 -5.25 23.56
CA SER A 7 -11.45 -5.41 22.15
C SER A 7 -12.01 -4.22 21.34
N PRO A 8 -11.21 -3.24 20.81
CA PRO A 8 -11.74 -2.24 19.88
C PRO A 8 -12.43 -2.91 18.68
N ARG A 9 -13.62 -2.41 18.34
CA ARG A 9 -14.61 -3.08 17.49
C ARG A 9 -14.39 -2.89 15.98
N GLU A 10 -13.48 -2.01 15.53
CA GLU A 10 -13.47 -1.60 14.11
C GLU A 10 -12.14 -1.75 13.34
N GLY A 11 -11.07 -2.32 13.90
CA GLY A 11 -9.86 -2.61 13.10
C GLY A 11 -8.98 -3.79 13.53
N ARG A 12 -9.40 -4.58 14.53
CA ARG A 12 -8.62 -5.73 15.02
C ARG A 12 -9.10 -7.09 14.53
N ASP A 13 -10.20 -7.12 13.81
CA ASP A 13 -10.76 -8.40 13.42
C ASP A 13 -9.84 -9.06 12.42
N ARG A 14 -9.40 -10.27 12.75
CA ARG A 14 -8.53 -11.07 11.88
C ARG A 14 -9.36 -11.84 10.85
N GLY A 15 -8.68 -12.28 9.82
CA GLY A 15 -9.26 -13.10 8.75
C GLY A 15 -10.09 -12.30 7.74
N PRO A 16 -10.78 -12.99 6.83
CA PRO A 16 -11.35 -12.36 5.63
C PRO A 16 -12.39 -11.26 5.91
N ALA A 17 -13.25 -11.46 6.91
CA ALA A 17 -14.29 -10.48 7.24
C ALA A 17 -13.70 -9.20 7.84
N GLY A 18 -12.66 -9.32 8.67
CA GLY A 18 -11.95 -8.17 9.24
C GLY A 18 -11.14 -7.42 8.18
N MET A 19 -10.50 -8.15 7.26
CA MET A 19 -9.85 -7.59 6.07
C MET A 19 -10.82 -6.74 5.25
N ALA A 20 -12.00 -7.28 4.94
CA ALA A 20 -13.02 -6.57 4.17
C ALA A 20 -13.52 -5.30 4.89
N ARG A 21 -13.72 -5.37 6.22
CA ARG A 21 -14.08 -4.20 7.03
C ARG A 21 -12.97 -3.14 7.03
N ALA A 22 -11.72 -3.55 7.22
CA ALA A 22 -10.57 -2.64 7.17
C ALA A 22 -10.46 -1.96 5.80
N TRP A 23 -10.70 -2.71 4.73
CA TRP A 23 -10.71 -2.18 3.37
C TRP A 23 -11.80 -1.13 3.17
N ALA A 24 -13.03 -1.46 3.55
CA ALA A 24 -14.16 -0.53 3.46
C ALA A 24 -13.96 0.71 4.35
N GLY A 25 -13.53 0.51 5.60
CA GLY A 25 -13.26 1.59 6.55
C GLY A 25 -12.18 2.55 6.04
N THR A 26 -11.09 2.01 5.50
CA THR A 26 -10.01 2.81 4.90
C THR A 26 -10.51 3.65 3.72
N LEU A 27 -11.35 3.09 2.85
CA LEU A 27 -11.85 3.77 1.65
C LEU A 27 -13.02 4.74 1.93
N VAL A 28 -13.83 4.51 2.96
CA VAL A 28 -15.08 5.27 3.16
C VAL A 28 -14.96 6.26 4.32
N ALA A 29 -14.27 5.87 5.39
CA ALA A 29 -14.14 6.67 6.61
C ALA A 29 -12.69 6.68 7.12
N PRO A 30 -11.70 7.13 6.31
CA PRO A 30 -10.29 6.94 6.59
C PRO A 30 -9.84 7.53 7.92
N ARG A 31 -10.34 8.71 8.31
CA ARG A 31 -9.96 9.33 9.59
C ARG A 31 -10.36 8.47 10.79
N SER A 32 -11.61 8.04 10.83
CA SER A 32 -12.14 7.15 11.88
C SER A 32 -11.41 5.81 11.88
N PHE A 33 -11.19 5.23 10.70
CA PHE A 33 -10.46 3.97 10.57
C PHE A 33 -9.02 4.10 11.10
N PHE A 34 -8.26 5.12 10.69
CA PHE A 34 -6.88 5.29 11.15
C PHE A 34 -6.77 5.62 12.64
N SER A 35 -7.76 6.29 13.24
CA SER A 35 -7.74 6.55 14.69
C SER A 35 -8.05 5.33 15.54
N GLU A 36 -8.85 4.39 15.04
CA GLU A 36 -9.37 3.26 15.84
C GLU A 36 -8.77 1.91 15.44
N GLY A 37 -8.37 1.77 14.18
CA GLY A 37 -7.90 0.53 13.59
C GLY A 37 -6.38 0.35 13.60
N VAL A 38 -5.60 1.41 13.83
CA VAL A 38 -4.14 1.33 13.97
C VAL A 38 -3.79 1.15 15.44
N ALA A 39 -3.03 0.09 15.75
CA ALA A 39 -2.67 -0.25 17.13
C ALA A 39 -1.15 -0.38 17.33
N PRO A 40 -0.59 0.16 18.43
CA PRO A 40 0.82 -0.03 18.78
C PRO A 40 1.17 -1.51 18.93
N GLY A 41 2.29 -1.91 18.34
CA GLY A 41 2.81 -3.29 18.45
C GLY A 41 2.12 -4.35 17.59
N ASP A 42 1.08 -4.04 16.81
CA ASP A 42 0.36 -5.02 15.97
C ASP A 42 0.55 -4.74 14.47
N GLN A 43 1.52 -5.40 13.84
CA GLN A 43 1.83 -5.20 12.41
C GLN A 43 1.19 -6.23 11.49
N GLU A 44 0.73 -7.36 12.05
CA GLU A 44 0.26 -8.50 11.26
C GLU A 44 -0.95 -8.16 10.37
N PRO A 45 -2.00 -7.46 10.88
CA PRO A 45 -3.14 -7.08 10.04
C PRO A 45 -2.74 -6.19 8.85
N GLY A 46 -1.86 -5.22 9.07
CA GLY A 46 -1.34 -4.35 8.01
C GLY A 46 -0.52 -5.14 6.98
N LEU A 47 0.37 -6.02 7.44
CA LEU A 47 1.15 -6.87 6.55
C LEU A 47 0.26 -7.76 5.65
N THR A 48 -0.71 -8.45 6.25
CA THR A 48 -1.65 -9.29 5.51
C THR A 48 -2.46 -8.46 4.50
N PHE A 49 -2.82 -7.22 4.86
CA PHE A 49 -3.55 -6.30 4.00
C PHE A 49 -2.77 -5.92 2.75
N ILE A 50 -1.53 -5.41 2.90
CA ILE A 50 -0.73 -5.00 1.74
C ILE A 50 -0.31 -6.19 0.88
N VAL A 51 -0.03 -7.36 1.48
CA VAL A 51 0.22 -8.59 0.71
C VAL A 51 -0.99 -8.92 -0.16
N THR A 52 -2.20 -8.80 0.38
CA THR A 52 -3.44 -9.03 -0.40
C THR A 52 -3.58 -8.03 -1.54
N VAL A 53 -3.37 -6.73 -1.29
CA VAL A 53 -3.39 -5.68 -2.33
C VAL A 53 -2.37 -5.98 -3.43
N ALA A 54 -1.13 -6.28 -3.06
CA ALA A 54 -0.03 -6.53 -3.99
C ALA A 54 -0.28 -7.79 -4.83
N VAL A 55 -0.82 -8.86 -4.22
CA VAL A 55 -1.19 -10.07 -4.95
C VAL A 55 -2.32 -9.80 -5.95
N ILE A 56 -3.36 -9.05 -5.57
CA ILE A 56 -4.45 -8.68 -6.50
C ILE A 56 -3.88 -7.86 -7.67
N TYR A 57 -3.06 -6.86 -7.37
CA TYR A 57 -2.37 -6.06 -8.38
C TYR A 57 -1.53 -6.92 -9.33
N THR A 58 -0.65 -7.77 -8.80
CA THR A 58 0.23 -8.63 -9.61
C THR A 58 -0.56 -9.60 -10.47
N ILE A 59 -1.59 -10.26 -9.93
CA ILE A 59 -2.46 -11.17 -10.69
C ILE A 59 -3.18 -10.42 -11.80
N GLY A 60 -3.76 -9.26 -11.49
CA GLY A 60 -4.46 -8.44 -12.47
C GLY A 60 -3.54 -8.01 -13.61
N THR A 61 -2.33 -7.54 -13.30
CA THR A 61 -1.33 -7.13 -14.30
C THR A 61 -0.90 -8.32 -15.16
N LEU A 62 -0.66 -9.49 -14.56
CA LEU A 62 -0.35 -10.71 -15.31
C LEU A 62 -1.49 -11.17 -16.21
N ALA A 63 -2.74 -10.91 -15.83
CA ALA A 63 -3.91 -11.30 -16.62
C ALA A 63 -4.12 -10.42 -17.85
N VAL A 64 -3.81 -9.11 -17.77
CA VAL A 64 -4.04 -8.16 -18.88
C VAL A 64 -2.79 -7.89 -19.71
N SER A 65 -1.61 -7.89 -19.08
CA SER A 65 -0.34 -7.48 -19.67
C SER A 65 0.83 -8.30 -19.11
N PRO A 66 0.85 -9.63 -19.27
CA PRO A 66 1.87 -10.50 -18.65
C PRO A 66 3.31 -10.12 -19.01
N LEU A 67 3.53 -9.65 -20.24
CA LEU A 67 4.87 -9.27 -20.72
C LEU A 67 5.40 -7.96 -20.12
N SER A 68 4.58 -7.20 -19.40
CA SER A 68 5.07 -6.05 -18.62
C SER A 68 5.88 -6.46 -17.38
N ILE A 69 5.73 -7.72 -16.95
CA ILE A 69 6.41 -8.31 -15.80
C ILE A 69 7.37 -9.40 -16.25
N LEU A 70 6.98 -10.17 -17.28
CA LEU A 70 7.66 -11.38 -17.74
C LEU A 70 8.39 -11.19 -19.07
N GLY A 71 9.53 -11.85 -19.23
CA GLY A 71 10.23 -11.92 -20.51
C GLY A 71 11.29 -10.83 -20.67
N GLU A 72 11.65 -10.51 -21.92
CA GLU A 72 12.75 -9.59 -22.23
C GLU A 72 12.51 -8.16 -21.75
N ASP A 73 11.27 -7.68 -21.88
CA ASP A 73 10.86 -6.34 -21.46
C ASP A 73 10.41 -6.28 -19.99
N GLY A 74 10.30 -7.45 -19.34
CA GLY A 74 9.91 -7.61 -17.95
C GLY A 74 11.10 -7.64 -16.99
N TRP A 75 10.84 -7.61 -15.70
CA TRP A 75 11.87 -7.77 -14.67
C TRP A 75 12.08 -9.23 -14.24
N PHE A 76 11.19 -10.15 -14.66
CA PHE A 76 11.26 -11.57 -14.33
C PHE A 76 11.34 -12.43 -15.60
N PRO A 77 12.28 -13.38 -15.70
CA PRO A 77 12.44 -14.19 -16.90
C PRO A 77 11.28 -15.20 -17.10
N ILE A 78 11.03 -15.58 -18.36
CA ILE A 78 10.15 -16.72 -18.65
C ILE A 78 10.92 -18.01 -18.36
N LEU A 79 10.41 -18.81 -17.43
CA LEU A 79 11.02 -20.07 -17.00
C LEU A 79 10.31 -21.26 -17.66
N GLY A 80 11.11 -22.16 -18.24
CA GLY A 80 10.61 -23.39 -18.87
C GLY A 80 9.58 -23.13 -19.97
N ASP A 81 9.75 -22.05 -20.73
CA ASP A 81 8.85 -21.60 -21.80
C ASP A 81 7.38 -21.47 -21.38
N SER A 82 7.13 -21.23 -20.09
CA SER A 82 5.77 -21.19 -19.53
C SER A 82 5.48 -19.87 -18.81
N ILE A 83 4.58 -19.08 -19.41
CA ILE A 83 4.03 -17.86 -18.81
C ILE A 83 3.28 -18.19 -17.52
N ALA A 84 2.54 -19.30 -17.49
CA ALA A 84 1.77 -19.70 -16.31
C ALA A 84 2.66 -20.03 -15.12
N LEU A 85 3.73 -20.82 -15.34
CA LEU A 85 4.71 -21.14 -14.29
C LEU A 85 5.41 -19.87 -13.79
N SER A 86 5.88 -19.04 -14.71
CA SER A 86 6.58 -17.79 -14.37
C SER A 86 5.69 -16.81 -13.62
N GLY A 87 4.44 -16.64 -14.06
CA GLY A 87 3.45 -15.82 -13.38
C GLY A 87 3.12 -16.33 -11.98
N PHE A 88 2.96 -17.64 -11.80
CA PHE A 88 2.77 -18.24 -10.48
C PHE A 88 3.95 -17.95 -9.54
N LEU A 89 5.18 -18.11 -10.04
CA LEU A 89 6.38 -17.82 -9.27
C LEU A 89 6.50 -16.34 -8.91
N VAL A 90 6.12 -15.42 -9.81
CA VAL A 90 6.08 -13.99 -9.52
C VAL A 90 5.03 -13.66 -8.45
N VAL A 91 3.85 -14.29 -8.47
CA VAL A 91 2.84 -14.10 -7.43
C VAL A 91 3.36 -14.59 -6.08
N LEU A 92 4.01 -15.76 -6.02
CA LEU A 92 4.64 -16.25 -4.80
C LEU A 92 5.76 -15.32 -4.30
N LEU A 93 6.64 -14.90 -5.19
CA LEU A 93 7.72 -13.96 -4.89
C LEU A 93 7.15 -12.63 -4.36
N THR A 94 6.04 -12.17 -4.94
CA THR A 94 5.35 -10.96 -4.49
C THR A 94 4.82 -11.12 -3.08
N ALA A 95 4.07 -12.21 -2.83
CA ALA A 95 3.40 -12.44 -1.56
C ALA A 95 4.38 -12.66 -0.40
N VAL A 96 5.47 -13.42 -0.64
CA VAL A 96 6.40 -13.86 0.40
C VAL A 96 7.54 -12.87 0.60
N PHE A 97 7.99 -12.18 -0.45
CA PHE A 97 9.19 -11.33 -0.39
C PHE A 97 8.91 -9.88 -0.73
N ILE A 98 8.43 -9.58 -1.94
CA ILE A 98 8.39 -8.19 -2.43
C ILE A 98 7.46 -7.33 -1.56
N ALA A 99 6.23 -7.77 -1.30
CA ALA A 99 5.28 -6.99 -0.51
C ALA A 99 5.72 -6.85 0.97
N PRO A 100 6.12 -7.92 1.68
CA PRO A 100 6.63 -7.79 3.05
C PRO A 100 7.89 -6.92 3.15
N LEU A 101 8.90 -7.18 2.32
CA LEU A 101 10.17 -6.46 2.35
C LEU A 101 9.97 -4.98 1.95
N GLY A 102 9.20 -4.73 0.90
CA GLY A 102 8.87 -3.39 0.43
C GLY A 102 8.15 -2.58 1.50
N LEU A 103 7.15 -3.18 2.16
CA LEU A 103 6.44 -2.54 3.28
C LEU A 103 7.40 -2.12 4.38
N HIS A 104 8.24 -3.05 4.86
CA HIS A 104 9.12 -2.78 6.01
C HIS A 104 10.21 -1.77 5.65
N LEU A 105 10.76 -1.84 4.44
CA LEU A 105 11.74 -0.87 3.97
C LEU A 105 11.14 0.55 3.91
N VAL A 106 9.98 0.70 3.29
CA VAL A 106 9.32 2.01 3.17
C VAL A 106 8.87 2.52 4.55
N ALA A 107 8.36 1.65 5.42
CA ALA A 107 8.00 2.02 6.79
C ALA A 107 9.23 2.44 7.61
N ALA A 108 10.38 1.79 7.43
CA ALA A 108 11.63 2.20 8.06
C ALA A 108 12.05 3.59 7.58
N ILE A 109 12.01 3.85 6.27
CA ILE A 109 12.29 5.18 5.70
C ILE A 109 11.34 6.23 6.27
N GLN A 110 10.03 5.98 6.23
CA GLN A 110 9.02 6.90 6.77
C GLN A 110 9.23 7.17 8.26
N THR A 111 9.56 6.13 9.02
CA THR A 111 9.85 6.26 10.45
C THR A 111 11.08 7.14 10.67
N VAL A 112 12.18 6.92 9.93
CA VAL A 112 13.38 7.77 10.03
C VAL A 112 13.06 9.23 9.72
N ILE A 113 12.29 9.49 8.67
CA ILE A 113 11.86 10.86 8.34
C ILE A 113 11.07 11.47 9.50
N LEU A 114 10.11 10.74 10.07
CA LEU A 114 9.35 11.19 11.25
C LEU A 114 10.26 11.39 12.46
N MET A 115 11.27 10.53 12.68
CA MET A 115 12.23 10.68 13.78
C MET A 115 13.01 11.98 13.71
N LEU A 116 13.33 12.42 12.50
CA LEU A 116 14.14 13.62 12.26
C LEU A 116 13.31 14.91 12.23
N THR A 117 11.98 14.81 12.16
CA THR A 117 11.10 15.96 11.89
C THR A 117 9.97 16.14 12.90
N VAL A 118 9.66 15.12 13.71
CA VAL A 118 8.53 15.09 14.64
C VAL A 118 8.99 14.50 15.98
N ASP A 119 8.98 15.35 17.02
CA ASP A 119 9.42 14.98 18.37
C ASP A 119 8.49 13.94 19.01
N ASP A 120 7.18 14.20 18.99
CA ASP A 120 6.15 13.31 19.54
C ASP A 120 5.37 12.63 18.41
N ARG A 121 5.60 11.34 18.22
CA ARG A 121 5.04 10.53 17.13
C ARG A 121 4.69 9.13 17.62
N ALA A 122 3.73 8.50 16.96
CA ALA A 122 3.49 7.07 17.13
C ALA A 122 4.66 6.19 16.66
N GLY A 123 4.63 4.91 17.04
CA GLY A 123 5.70 3.96 16.83
C GLY A 123 5.84 3.42 15.39
N VAL A 124 6.82 2.52 15.21
CA VAL A 124 7.13 1.87 13.94
C VAL A 124 5.96 1.02 13.45
N SER A 125 5.32 0.29 14.35
CA SER A 125 4.21 -0.61 14.00
C SER A 125 3.03 0.14 13.42
N GLU A 126 2.77 1.33 13.93
CA GLU A 126 1.73 2.21 13.47
C GLU A 126 2.06 2.78 12.08
N THR A 127 3.32 3.17 11.84
CA THR A 127 3.79 3.58 10.50
C THR A 127 3.60 2.47 9.46
N VAL A 128 3.95 1.23 9.82
CA VAL A 128 3.76 0.05 8.96
C VAL A 128 2.29 -0.10 8.57
N GLN A 129 1.38 -0.04 9.55
CA GLN A 129 -0.06 -0.16 9.31
C GLN A 129 -0.59 0.98 8.43
N VAL A 130 -0.18 2.23 8.69
CA VAL A 130 -0.59 3.39 7.89
C VAL A 130 -0.26 3.20 6.42
N ILE A 131 0.99 2.83 6.11
CA ILE A 131 1.43 2.61 4.73
C ILE A 131 0.65 1.44 4.11
N ALA A 132 0.51 0.34 4.83
CA ALA A 132 -0.20 -0.83 4.34
C ALA A 132 -1.65 -0.52 3.98
N TYR A 133 -2.43 0.09 4.89
CA TYR A 133 -3.83 0.41 4.64
C TYR A 133 -4.00 1.48 3.57
N ALA A 134 -3.08 2.44 3.47
CA ALA A 134 -3.12 3.44 2.40
C ALA A 134 -3.05 2.81 0.99
N THR A 135 -2.53 1.59 0.85
CA THR A 135 -2.52 0.86 -0.44
C THR A 135 -3.88 0.33 -0.89
N ALA A 136 -4.94 0.44 -0.07
CA ALA A 136 -6.27 -0.12 -0.38
C ALA A 136 -6.80 0.15 -1.80
N PRO A 137 -6.69 1.38 -2.38
CA PRO A 137 -7.15 1.64 -3.74
C PRO A 137 -6.31 0.93 -4.82
N CYS A 138 -5.03 0.67 -4.53
CA CYS A 138 -4.05 0.15 -5.49
C CYS A 138 -4.34 -1.28 -5.95
N ALA A 139 -5.26 -2.00 -5.30
CA ALA A 139 -5.75 -3.29 -5.82
C ALA A 139 -6.45 -3.17 -7.18
N LEU A 140 -6.78 -1.95 -7.62
CA LEU A 140 -7.33 -1.67 -8.94
C LEU A 140 -6.31 -1.05 -9.92
N ALA A 141 -5.05 -0.86 -9.51
CA ALA A 141 -4.02 -0.20 -10.32
C ALA A 141 -3.56 -1.03 -11.53
N TRP A 142 -3.98 -2.30 -11.64
CA TRP A 142 -3.70 -3.17 -12.77
C TRP A 142 -4.64 -2.94 -13.97
N ILE A 143 -5.71 -2.16 -13.81
CA ILE A 143 -6.65 -1.85 -14.90
C ILE A 143 -5.89 -1.08 -15.98
N PRO A 144 -5.87 -1.53 -17.26
CA PRO A 144 -5.06 -0.95 -18.33
C PRO A 144 -5.68 0.35 -18.89
N PHE A 145 -5.95 1.31 -18.02
CA PHE A 145 -6.46 2.63 -18.35
C PHE A 145 -5.83 3.67 -17.42
N SER A 146 -4.89 4.44 -17.97
CA SER A 146 -4.03 5.35 -17.21
C SER A 146 -4.78 6.35 -16.31
N PRO A 147 -5.95 6.92 -16.71
CA PRO A 147 -6.69 7.80 -15.80
C PRO A 147 -7.24 7.08 -14.56
N ILE A 148 -7.67 5.83 -14.68
CA ILE A 148 -8.11 5.03 -13.51
C ILE A 148 -6.91 4.74 -12.62
N GLN A 149 -5.79 4.30 -13.21
CA GLN A 149 -4.58 4.02 -12.44
C GLN A 149 -4.09 5.26 -11.68
N LEU A 150 -4.05 6.42 -12.34
CA LEU A 150 -3.67 7.70 -11.74
C LEU A 150 -4.64 8.11 -10.61
N PHE A 151 -5.94 7.90 -10.79
CA PHE A 151 -6.93 8.18 -9.76
C PHE A 151 -6.72 7.31 -8.51
N VAL A 152 -6.51 6.00 -8.67
CA VAL A 152 -6.38 5.10 -7.52
C VAL A 152 -5.08 5.33 -6.75
N VAL A 153 -3.95 5.54 -7.43
CA VAL A 153 -2.68 5.87 -6.76
C VAL A 153 -2.72 7.26 -6.13
N GLY A 154 -3.38 8.23 -6.77
CA GLY A 154 -3.61 9.55 -6.19
C GLY A 154 -4.46 9.48 -4.93
N TYR A 155 -5.50 8.63 -4.92
CA TYR A 155 -6.30 8.42 -3.73
C TYR A 155 -5.50 7.71 -2.62
N ALA A 156 -4.64 6.76 -2.96
CA ALA A 156 -3.74 6.11 -2.02
C ALA A 156 -2.76 7.10 -1.35
N VAL A 157 -2.25 8.09 -2.11
CA VAL A 157 -1.46 9.20 -1.55
C VAL A 157 -2.26 9.99 -0.53
N VAL A 158 -3.52 10.33 -0.83
CA VAL A 158 -4.42 11.04 0.10
C VAL A 158 -4.62 10.21 1.38
N LEU A 159 -4.83 8.90 1.27
CA LEU A 159 -4.98 8.01 2.42
C LEU A 159 -3.71 7.95 3.28
N LEU A 160 -2.52 7.91 2.66
CA LEU A 160 -1.25 7.97 3.39
C LEU A 160 -1.14 9.27 4.19
N VAL A 161 -1.47 10.42 3.58
CA VAL A 161 -1.42 11.71 4.27
C VAL A 161 -2.42 11.77 5.42
N ILE A 162 -3.65 11.27 5.22
CA ILE A 162 -4.65 11.18 6.28
C ILE A 162 -4.13 10.29 7.42
N GLY A 163 -3.68 9.07 7.10
CA GLY A 163 -3.17 8.12 8.07
C GLY A 163 -2.00 8.67 8.88
N LEU A 164 -1.00 9.28 8.23
CA LEU A 164 0.13 9.91 8.91
C LEU A 164 -0.32 11.04 9.83
N SER A 165 -1.23 11.91 9.36
CA SER A 165 -1.73 13.04 10.16
C SER A 165 -2.53 12.59 11.38
N THR A 166 -3.33 11.53 11.23
CA THR A 166 -4.18 11.00 12.31
C THR A 166 -3.35 10.23 13.34
N VAL A 167 -2.50 9.32 12.88
CA VAL A 167 -1.80 8.36 13.74
C VAL A 167 -0.60 9.00 14.44
N HIS A 168 0.16 9.85 13.74
CA HIS A 168 1.27 10.58 14.36
C HIS A 168 0.86 11.95 14.89
N THR A 169 -0.45 12.28 14.88
CA THR A 169 -0.99 13.53 15.43
C THR A 169 -0.30 14.80 14.91
N ILE A 170 0.06 14.81 13.63
CA ILE A 170 0.72 15.94 12.97
C ILE A 170 -0.23 16.67 12.02
N SER A 171 0.08 17.93 11.70
CA SER A 171 -0.71 18.67 10.71
C SER A 171 -0.72 17.97 9.34
N THR A 172 -1.84 18.04 8.62
CA THR A 172 -1.96 17.46 7.27
C THR A 172 -0.89 17.97 6.30
N ARG A 173 -0.46 19.23 6.45
CA ARG A 173 0.64 19.79 5.63
C ARG A 173 1.97 19.10 5.93
N LEU A 174 2.30 18.92 7.21
CA LEU A 174 3.52 18.22 7.59
C LEU A 174 3.46 16.76 7.14
N ALA A 175 2.32 16.09 7.32
CA ALA A 175 2.08 14.72 6.83
C ALA A 175 2.32 14.58 5.32
N ALA A 176 1.87 15.55 4.51
CA ALA A 176 2.14 15.57 3.08
C ALA A 176 3.63 15.71 2.76
N VAL A 177 4.35 16.58 3.49
CA VAL A 177 5.80 16.77 3.31
C VAL A 177 6.58 15.52 3.68
N VAL A 178 6.37 14.97 4.88
CA VAL A 178 7.12 13.79 5.36
C VAL A 178 6.71 12.51 4.64
N GLY A 179 5.50 12.45 4.10
CA GLY A 179 4.97 11.33 3.32
C GLY A 179 5.38 11.36 1.85
N PHE A 180 5.96 12.45 1.34
CA PHE A 180 6.24 12.64 -0.08
C PHE A 180 7.15 11.56 -0.66
N LEU A 181 8.27 11.26 0.00
CA LEU A 181 9.23 10.26 -0.48
C LEU A 181 8.62 8.84 -0.44
N PRO A 182 8.03 8.37 0.68
CA PRO A 182 7.31 7.09 0.71
C PRO A 182 6.18 6.98 -0.31
N ALA A 183 5.40 8.04 -0.51
CA ALA A 183 4.36 8.09 -1.52
C ALA A 183 4.91 7.90 -2.94
N THR A 184 6.04 8.55 -3.25
CA THR A 184 6.70 8.43 -4.56
C THR A 184 7.19 7.01 -4.81
N ILE A 185 7.79 6.36 -3.81
CA ILE A 185 8.27 4.98 -3.92
C ILE A 185 7.11 4.00 -4.11
N VAL A 186 6.09 4.07 -3.25
CA VAL A 186 5.00 3.08 -3.25
C VAL A 186 4.00 3.36 -4.38
N PHE A 187 3.42 4.55 -4.41
CA PHE A 187 2.31 4.86 -5.32
C PHE A 187 2.81 5.37 -6.67
N GLY A 188 3.94 6.07 -6.70
CA GLY A 188 4.57 6.52 -7.94
C GLY A 188 5.24 5.38 -8.69
N TRP A 189 6.16 4.66 -8.04
CA TRP A 189 6.96 3.63 -8.71
C TRP A 189 6.33 2.22 -8.61
N ALA A 190 6.09 1.70 -7.41
CA ALA A 190 5.69 0.30 -7.25
C ALA A 190 4.29 -0.02 -7.85
N PHE A 191 3.33 0.92 -7.72
CA PHE A 191 2.00 0.82 -8.34
C PHE A 191 1.86 1.60 -9.65
N GLY A 192 2.98 2.10 -10.21
CA GLY A 192 3.03 2.68 -11.56
C GLY A 192 2.38 4.06 -11.74
N GLY A 193 2.17 4.82 -10.66
CA GLY A 193 1.54 6.14 -10.74
C GLY A 193 2.29 7.18 -11.57
N THR A 194 3.62 7.14 -11.65
CA THR A 194 4.39 8.04 -12.52
C THR A 194 4.16 7.73 -14.00
N ALA A 195 4.18 6.46 -14.37
CA ALA A 195 3.87 6.02 -15.73
C ALA A 195 2.41 6.36 -16.10
N ALA A 196 1.47 6.15 -15.17
CA ALA A 196 0.07 6.51 -15.36
C ALA A 196 -0.14 8.02 -15.54
N ALA A 197 0.62 8.85 -14.80
CA ALA A 197 0.57 10.31 -14.95
C ALA A 197 1.02 10.73 -16.36
N THR A 198 2.18 10.24 -16.82
CA THR A 198 2.70 10.53 -18.17
C THR A 198 1.70 10.09 -19.25
N ALA A 199 1.23 8.84 -19.19
CA ALA A 199 0.28 8.30 -20.15
C ALA A 199 -1.08 9.04 -20.13
N THR A 200 -1.50 9.58 -18.99
CA THR A 200 -2.73 10.39 -18.89
C THR A 200 -2.54 11.76 -19.52
N ILE A 201 -1.39 12.40 -19.31
CA ILE A 201 -1.04 13.69 -19.92
C ILE A 201 -1.01 13.55 -21.46
N GLU A 202 -0.36 12.50 -21.96
CA GLU A 202 -0.33 12.17 -23.39
C GLU A 202 -1.75 11.95 -23.97
N LEU A 203 -2.61 11.23 -23.24
CA LEU A 203 -4.00 11.01 -23.63
C LEU A 203 -4.80 12.32 -23.72
N LEU A 204 -4.49 13.31 -22.88
CA LEU A 204 -5.12 14.63 -22.88
C LEU A 204 -4.53 15.58 -23.92
N GLY A 205 -3.43 15.21 -24.59
CA GLY A 205 -2.77 16.01 -25.62
C GLY A 205 -2.09 17.27 -25.07
N VAL A 206 -1.63 17.24 -23.81
CA VAL A 206 -0.92 18.34 -23.13
C VAL A 206 0.55 18.01 -22.98
#